data_AF-A0A4V2HDL4-F1
#
_entry.id   AF-A0A4V2HDL4-F1
#
_cell.length_a   1.000
_cell.length_b   1.000
_cell.length_c   1.000
_cell.angle_alpha   90.00
_cell.angle_beta   90.00
_cell.angle_gamma   90.00
#
_symmetry.space_group_name_H-M   'P 1'
#
loop_
_entity.id
_entity.type
_entity.pdbx_description
1 polymer ?
#
loop_
_entity_poly.entity_id
_entity_poly.type
_entity_poly.pdbx_seq_one_letter_code
_entity_poly.pdbx_strand_id
1 'polypeptide(L)'
;MQGLPADLSAAFEQVQDLHDYRQRLQVAAEAGDVQARWVASQVDEYCAGYAQDPQAFDTDTRAIAGLAGQAGAAMAQARARVGERCGGYSPADGVSRASIVAERRQAARGGQLAAEASLLALGEPLEASAEYRRALVQRVLDAGDPQAYLALSGALGAAASGDDAYGDLVAGTSFAELAWQLAACKLGLACGPDSVLMTRYCANGGICSRDPNQDFPAFVMDAAVPRQGADTIDTMVNRLVQSTRQGEAR
;
A
#
# COMPACT_ATOMS: atom_id res chain seq x y z
N MET A 1 7.41 1.08 -28.82
CA MET A 1 7.16 0.75 -27.40
C MET A 1 8.24 1.41 -26.57
N GLN A 2 7.86 2.27 -25.62
CA GLN A 2 8.80 2.83 -24.66
C GLN A 2 9.10 1.76 -23.59
N GLY A 3 10.37 1.65 -23.18
CA GLY A 3 10.80 0.68 -22.17
C GLY A 3 10.19 0.97 -20.79
N LEU A 4 10.32 0.01 -19.87
CA LEU A 4 9.99 0.25 -18.46
C LEU A 4 11.00 1.23 -17.83
N PRO A 5 10.55 2.09 -16.91
CA PRO A 5 11.43 2.98 -16.15
C PRO A 5 12.30 2.18 -15.16
N ALA A 6 13.41 2.78 -14.70
CA ALA A 6 14.31 2.14 -13.75
C ALA A 6 13.68 1.93 -12.37
N ASP A 7 12.88 2.89 -11.91
CA ASP A 7 12.09 2.76 -10.68
C ASP A 7 10.61 2.55 -11.03
N LEU A 8 10.20 1.28 -10.98
CA LEU A 8 8.84 0.86 -11.30
C LEU A 8 7.82 1.37 -10.27
N SER A 9 8.22 1.49 -9.01
CA SER A 9 7.34 1.94 -7.92
C SER A 9 7.13 3.45 -7.98
N ALA A 10 8.18 4.24 -8.20
CA ALA A 10 8.04 5.68 -8.41
C ALA A 10 7.26 6.00 -9.69
N ALA A 11 7.44 5.22 -10.76
CA ALA A 11 6.65 5.37 -11.97
C ALA A 11 5.17 5.09 -11.75
N PHE A 12 4.82 4.11 -10.90
CA PHE A 12 3.43 3.85 -10.54
C PHE A 12 2.76 5.07 -9.89
N GLU A 13 3.47 5.96 -9.21
CA GLU A 13 2.88 7.19 -8.65
C GLU A 13 2.52 8.23 -9.72
N GLN A 14 3.18 8.22 -10.87
CA GLN A 14 3.12 9.31 -11.86
C GLN A 14 2.40 8.94 -13.15
N VAL A 15 2.37 7.65 -13.50
CA VAL A 15 1.74 7.17 -14.73
C VAL A 15 0.23 7.40 -14.68
N GLN A 16 -0.27 8.01 -15.75
CA GLN A 16 -1.70 8.21 -15.95
C GLN A 16 -2.36 6.93 -16.47
N ASP A 17 -1.93 6.39 -17.62
CA ASP A 17 -2.49 5.14 -18.15
C ASP A 17 -1.91 3.90 -17.44
N LEU A 18 -2.61 3.44 -16.41
CA LEU A 18 -2.21 2.26 -15.65
C LEU A 18 -2.45 0.96 -16.39
N HIS A 19 -3.34 0.92 -17.40
CA HIS A 19 -3.58 -0.29 -18.17
C HIS A 19 -2.40 -0.59 -19.09
N ASP A 20 -1.92 0.39 -19.85
CA ASP A 20 -0.69 0.26 -20.65
C ASP A 20 0.51 -0.11 -19.77
N TYR A 21 0.64 0.57 -18.63
CA TYR A 21 1.76 0.31 -17.71
C TYR A 21 1.69 -1.11 -17.13
N ARG A 22 0.51 -1.58 -16.75
CA ARG A 22 0.30 -2.95 -16.29
C ARG A 22 0.68 -3.98 -17.35
N GLN A 23 0.34 -3.74 -18.62
CA GLN A 23 0.71 -4.65 -19.72
C GLN A 23 2.22 -4.72 -19.90
N ARG A 24 2.92 -3.58 -19.85
CA ARG A 24 4.40 -3.56 -19.92
C ARG A 24 5.04 -4.27 -18.73
N LEU A 25 4.51 -4.07 -17.53
CA LEU A 25 4.95 -4.80 -16.32
C LEU A 25 4.72 -6.31 -16.47
N GLN A 26 3.61 -6.74 -17.10
CA GLN A 26 3.33 -8.16 -17.32
C GLN A 26 4.42 -8.82 -18.16
N VAL A 27 4.82 -8.18 -19.27
CA VAL A 27 5.86 -8.72 -20.16
C VAL A 27 7.18 -8.93 -19.40
N ALA A 28 7.58 -7.97 -18.56
CA ALA A 28 8.77 -8.12 -17.73
C ALA A 28 8.59 -9.19 -16.63
N ALA A 29 7.42 -9.25 -16.00
CA ALA A 29 7.10 -10.25 -14.98
C ALA A 29 7.14 -11.69 -15.54
N GLU A 30 6.64 -11.89 -16.77
CA GLU A 30 6.71 -13.15 -17.51
C GLU A 30 8.14 -13.52 -17.92
N ALA A 31 9.00 -12.52 -18.15
CA ALA A 31 10.43 -12.70 -18.34
C ALA A 31 11.21 -12.97 -17.03
N GLY A 32 10.53 -12.99 -15.88
CA GLY A 32 11.11 -13.32 -14.58
C GLY A 32 11.45 -12.12 -13.70
N ASP A 33 11.08 -10.89 -14.09
CA ASP A 33 11.27 -9.70 -13.23
C ASP A 33 10.27 -9.72 -12.06
N VAL A 34 10.79 -10.02 -10.87
CA VAL A 34 10.00 -10.14 -9.64
C VAL A 34 9.51 -8.77 -9.13
N GLN A 35 10.24 -7.69 -9.40
CA GLN A 35 9.81 -6.34 -9.05
C GLN A 35 8.68 -5.89 -9.97
N ALA A 36 8.79 -6.16 -11.27
CA ALA A 36 7.71 -5.88 -12.21
C ALA A 36 6.43 -6.66 -11.84
N ARG A 37 6.58 -7.92 -11.42
CA ARG A 37 5.45 -8.73 -10.94
C ARG A 37 4.79 -8.15 -9.68
N TRP A 38 5.61 -7.70 -8.73
CA TRP A 38 5.11 -7.03 -7.53
C TRP A 38 4.33 -5.76 -7.87
N VAL A 39 4.92 -4.85 -8.66
CA VAL A 39 4.28 -3.58 -9.04
C VAL A 39 3.03 -3.84 -9.86
N ALA A 40 3.03 -4.82 -10.77
CA ALA A 40 1.85 -5.26 -11.49
C ALA A 40 0.68 -5.61 -10.54
N SER A 41 0.96 -6.37 -9.49
CA SER A 41 -0.06 -6.72 -8.47
C SER A 41 -0.57 -5.50 -7.69
N GLN A 42 0.24 -4.46 -7.53
CA GLN A 42 -0.16 -3.20 -6.90
C GLN A 42 -1.07 -2.38 -7.83
N VAL A 43 -0.75 -2.33 -9.12
CA VAL A 43 -1.61 -1.69 -10.12
C VAL A 43 -2.97 -2.39 -10.17
N ASP A 44 -2.97 -3.73 -10.23
CA ASP A 44 -4.21 -4.52 -10.25
C ASP A 44 -5.04 -4.29 -8.98
N GLU A 45 -4.43 -4.25 -7.79
CA GLU A 45 -5.14 -3.92 -6.54
C GLU A 45 -5.71 -2.49 -6.54
N TYR A 46 -4.96 -1.51 -7.07
CA TYR A 46 -5.43 -0.13 -7.16
C TYR A 46 -6.63 0.01 -8.10
N CYS A 47 -6.59 -0.67 -9.25
CA CYS A 47 -7.65 -0.63 -10.25
C CYS A 47 -8.78 -1.65 -10.02
N ALA A 48 -8.68 -2.54 -9.02
CA ALA A 48 -9.61 -3.67 -8.84
C ALA A 48 -11.08 -3.26 -8.75
N GLY A 49 -11.39 -2.14 -8.09
CA GLY A 49 -12.77 -1.64 -7.98
C GLY A 49 -13.32 -1.14 -9.32
N TYR A 50 -12.49 -0.46 -10.11
CA TYR A 50 -12.87 0.04 -11.43
C TYR A 50 -12.98 -1.09 -12.46
N ALA A 51 -12.01 -2.01 -12.47
CA ALA A 51 -11.92 -3.11 -13.44
C ALA A 51 -13.12 -4.07 -13.39
N GLN A 52 -13.75 -4.23 -12.22
CA GLN A 52 -14.90 -5.12 -12.07
C GLN A 52 -16.16 -4.61 -12.79
N ASP A 53 -16.43 -3.31 -12.72
CA ASP A 53 -17.55 -2.66 -13.39
C ASP A 53 -17.28 -1.16 -13.56
N PRO A 54 -16.66 -0.76 -14.69
CA PRO A 54 -16.37 0.65 -14.96
C PRO A 54 -17.61 1.55 -14.95
N GLN A 55 -18.75 1.03 -15.45
CA GLN A 55 -19.98 1.81 -15.55
C GLN A 55 -20.62 2.05 -14.19
N ALA A 56 -20.68 1.02 -13.34
CA ALA A 56 -21.13 1.16 -11.96
C ALA A 56 -20.17 2.05 -11.17
N PHE A 57 -18.87 1.89 -11.33
CA PHE A 57 -17.86 2.71 -10.65
C PHE A 57 -18.06 4.20 -10.94
N ASP A 58 -18.26 4.56 -12.21
CA ASP A 58 -18.52 5.95 -12.63
C ASP A 58 -19.86 6.48 -12.12
N THR A 59 -20.89 5.62 -12.11
CA THR A 59 -22.21 5.97 -11.59
C THR A 59 -22.18 6.24 -10.09
N ASP A 60 -21.53 5.38 -9.32
CA ASP A 60 -21.31 5.56 -7.88
C ASP A 60 -20.49 6.82 -7.60
N THR A 61 -19.46 7.09 -8.41
CA THR A 61 -18.63 8.28 -8.27
C THR A 61 -19.45 9.56 -8.47
N ARG A 62 -20.34 9.59 -9.47
CA ARG A 62 -21.29 10.71 -9.66
C ARG A 62 -22.30 10.82 -8.51
N ALA A 63 -22.80 9.71 -7.99
CA ALA A 63 -23.73 9.71 -6.86
C ALA A 63 -23.06 10.27 -5.59
N ILE A 64 -21.81 9.86 -5.31
CA ILE A 64 -20.99 10.37 -4.21
C ILE A 64 -20.73 11.87 -4.37
N ALA A 65 -20.45 12.34 -5.59
CA ALA A 65 -20.28 13.77 -5.87
C ALA A 65 -21.55 14.59 -5.60
N GLY A 66 -22.72 13.96 -5.70
CA GLY A 66 -24.01 14.55 -5.37
C GLY A 66 -24.35 14.58 -3.87
N LEU A 67 -23.59 13.86 -3.02
CA LEU A 67 -23.76 13.91 -1.57
C LEU A 67 -23.25 15.25 -1.04
N ALA A 68 -24.07 15.95 -0.25
CA ALA A 68 -23.68 17.22 0.34
C ALA A 68 -22.54 17.04 1.36
N GLY A 69 -21.50 17.86 1.25
CA GLY A 69 -20.41 17.94 2.23
C GLY A 69 -19.01 17.70 1.67
N GLN A 70 -18.00 18.19 2.39
CA GLN A 70 -16.59 18.14 1.95
C GLN A 70 -16.05 16.72 1.80
N ALA A 71 -16.47 15.78 2.67
CA ALA A 71 -16.02 14.39 2.62
C ALA A 71 -16.50 13.67 1.34
N GLY A 72 -17.74 13.92 0.90
CA GLY A 72 -18.27 13.38 -0.35
C GLY A 72 -17.52 13.92 -1.57
N ALA A 73 -17.25 15.23 -1.60
CA ALA A 73 -16.45 15.83 -2.66
C ALA A 73 -15.02 15.26 -2.75
N ALA A 74 -14.34 15.12 -1.61
CA ALA A 74 -12.99 14.54 -1.57
C ALA A 74 -12.98 13.07 -2.02
N MET A 75 -13.96 12.27 -1.59
CA MET A 75 -14.10 10.88 -2.03
C MET A 75 -14.37 10.78 -3.53
N ALA A 76 -15.27 11.61 -4.07
CA ALA A 76 -15.54 11.66 -5.50
C ALA A 76 -14.29 12.03 -6.31
N GLN A 77 -13.47 12.97 -5.83
CA GLN A 77 -12.20 13.33 -6.48
C GLN A 77 -11.20 12.19 -6.47
N ALA A 78 -11.02 11.51 -5.32
CA ALA A 78 -10.13 10.36 -5.24
C ALA A 78 -10.58 9.21 -6.16
N ARG A 79 -11.89 8.93 -6.22
CA ARG A 79 -12.45 7.95 -7.15
C ARG A 79 -12.30 8.38 -8.61
N ALA A 80 -12.50 9.65 -8.92
CA ALA A 80 -12.29 10.17 -10.27
C ALA A 80 -10.83 9.98 -10.74
N ARG A 81 -9.85 10.19 -9.85
CA ARG A 81 -8.43 9.86 -10.14
C ARG A 81 -8.22 8.37 -10.40
N VAL A 82 -8.88 7.48 -9.67
CA VAL A 82 -8.83 6.04 -9.96
C VAL A 82 -9.41 5.77 -11.36
N GLY A 83 -10.59 6.31 -11.67
CA GLY A 83 -11.24 6.10 -12.97
C GLY A 83 -10.44 6.64 -14.15
N GLU A 84 -9.88 7.85 -14.03
CA GLU A 84 -8.99 8.43 -15.06
C GLU A 84 -7.79 7.54 -15.33
N ARG A 85 -7.14 7.06 -14.27
CA ARG A 85 -5.91 6.28 -14.39
C ARG A 85 -6.14 4.84 -14.81
N CYS A 86 -7.28 4.27 -14.44
CA CYS A 86 -7.65 2.89 -14.73
C CYS A 86 -8.54 2.74 -15.98
N GLY A 87 -8.79 3.81 -16.76
CA GLY A 87 -9.79 3.83 -17.83
C GLY A 87 -9.63 2.79 -18.96
N GLY A 88 -8.47 2.14 -19.08
CA GLY A 88 -8.25 1.03 -20.02
C GLY A 88 -8.70 -0.34 -19.50
N TYR A 89 -8.97 -0.47 -18.19
CA TYR A 89 -9.41 -1.73 -17.59
C TYR A 89 -10.87 -2.05 -17.91
N SER A 90 -11.14 -3.36 -17.97
CA SER A 90 -12.43 -3.96 -18.22
C SER A 90 -12.58 -5.24 -17.39
N PRO A 91 -13.80 -5.79 -17.27
CA PRO A 91 -14.00 -7.08 -16.61
C PRO A 91 -13.23 -8.24 -17.29
N ALA A 92 -12.90 -8.09 -18.57
CA ALA A 92 -12.15 -9.10 -19.33
C ALA A 92 -10.68 -9.21 -18.89
N ASP A 93 -10.14 -8.20 -18.21
CA ASP A 93 -8.77 -8.25 -17.66
C ASP A 93 -8.66 -9.21 -16.45
N GLY A 94 -9.79 -9.70 -15.91
CA GLY A 94 -9.80 -10.78 -14.92
C GLY A 94 -9.16 -10.43 -13.57
N VAL A 95 -9.08 -9.14 -13.23
CA VAL A 95 -8.54 -8.68 -11.95
C VAL A 95 -9.42 -9.20 -10.80
N SER A 96 -8.83 -9.97 -9.91
CA SER A 96 -9.51 -10.53 -8.74
C SER A 96 -8.55 -10.60 -7.55
N ARG A 97 -9.10 -10.71 -6.34
CA ARG A 97 -8.28 -10.95 -5.13
C ARG A 97 -7.40 -12.19 -5.30
N ALA A 98 -7.93 -13.26 -5.88
CA ALA A 98 -7.19 -14.50 -6.09
C ALA A 98 -6.03 -14.32 -7.06
N SER A 99 -6.22 -13.59 -8.17
CA SER A 99 -5.13 -13.34 -9.13
C SER A 99 -4.05 -12.44 -8.50
N ILE A 100 -4.43 -11.38 -7.79
CA ILE A 100 -3.48 -10.49 -7.08
C ILE A 100 -2.63 -11.28 -6.06
N VAL A 101 -3.26 -12.13 -5.26
CA VAL A 101 -2.57 -12.99 -4.28
C VAL A 101 -1.63 -13.98 -4.98
N ALA A 102 -2.05 -14.59 -6.09
CA ALA A 102 -1.22 -15.51 -6.85
C ALA A 102 0.04 -14.83 -7.40
N GLU A 103 -0.10 -13.61 -7.92
CA GLU A 103 1.02 -12.79 -8.42
C GLU A 103 1.99 -12.41 -7.29
N ARG A 104 1.47 -11.98 -6.14
CA ARG A 104 2.27 -11.68 -4.95
C ARG A 104 3.04 -12.91 -4.45
N ARG A 105 2.40 -14.09 -4.46
CA ARG A 105 3.06 -15.34 -4.07
C ARG A 105 4.20 -15.72 -4.99
N GLN A 106 4.05 -15.50 -6.30
CA GLN A 106 5.12 -15.73 -7.26
C GLN A 106 6.27 -14.72 -7.06
N ALA A 107 5.97 -13.43 -6.89
CA ALA A 107 6.98 -12.40 -6.62
C ALA A 107 7.73 -12.69 -5.31
N ALA A 108 7.03 -13.05 -4.24
CA ALA A 108 7.62 -13.39 -2.94
C ALA A 108 8.55 -14.61 -3.03
N ARG A 109 8.14 -15.67 -3.72
CA ARG A 109 9.00 -16.85 -3.97
C ARG A 109 10.22 -16.52 -4.82
N GLY A 110 10.12 -15.50 -5.67
CA GLY A 110 11.23 -14.95 -6.42
C GLY A 110 12.13 -14.00 -5.62
N GLY A 111 11.86 -13.79 -4.33
CA GLY A 111 12.67 -12.95 -3.44
C GLY A 111 12.21 -11.51 -3.29
N GLN A 112 11.02 -11.14 -3.78
CA GLN A 112 10.48 -9.80 -3.56
C GLN A 112 9.93 -9.68 -2.12
N LEU A 113 10.62 -8.90 -1.29
CA LEU A 113 10.36 -8.73 0.14
C LEU A 113 9.02 -8.04 0.48
N ALA A 114 8.66 -6.96 -0.22
CA ALA A 114 7.37 -6.29 -0.07
C ALA A 114 6.19 -7.18 -0.47
N ALA A 115 6.35 -8.03 -1.49
CA ALA A 115 5.35 -9.03 -1.86
C ALA A 115 5.18 -10.06 -0.74
N GLU A 116 6.28 -10.55 -0.17
CA GLU A 116 6.27 -11.46 0.96
C GLU A 116 5.60 -10.85 2.21
N ALA A 117 5.92 -9.60 2.52
CA ALA A 117 5.28 -8.82 3.60
C ALA A 117 3.77 -8.64 3.37
N SER A 118 3.36 -8.35 2.13
CA SER A 118 1.95 -8.19 1.78
C SER A 118 1.14 -9.46 1.99
N LEU A 119 1.73 -10.62 1.74
CA LEU A 119 1.09 -11.92 1.95
C LEU A 119 0.86 -12.17 3.43
N LEU A 120 1.81 -11.79 4.29
CA LEU A 120 1.62 -11.83 5.74
C LEU A 120 0.46 -10.92 6.18
N ALA A 121 0.38 -9.69 5.67
CA ALA A 121 -0.72 -8.77 5.97
C ALA A 121 -2.09 -9.27 5.48
N LEU A 122 -2.11 -10.08 4.42
CA LEU A 122 -3.31 -10.74 3.90
C LEU A 122 -3.70 -12.01 4.68
N GLY A 123 -2.92 -12.43 5.68
CA GLY A 123 -3.12 -13.68 6.40
C GLY A 123 -2.73 -14.93 5.62
N GLU A 124 -1.95 -14.78 4.55
CA GLU A 124 -1.48 -15.85 3.68
C GLU A 124 0.05 -15.93 3.58
N PRO A 125 0.79 -15.95 4.72
CA PRO A 125 2.25 -15.98 4.68
C PRO A 125 2.77 -17.22 3.95
N LEU A 126 4.00 -17.16 3.40
CA LEU A 126 4.60 -18.33 2.76
C LEU A 126 4.78 -19.49 3.74
N GLU A 127 5.03 -19.17 5.01
CA GLU A 127 5.08 -20.13 6.11
C GLU A 127 4.32 -19.60 7.34
N ALA A 128 3.72 -20.51 8.11
CA ALA A 128 2.87 -20.16 9.23
C ALA A 128 3.62 -20.10 10.58
N SER A 129 4.91 -20.42 10.64
CA SER A 129 5.65 -20.48 11.91
C SER A 129 5.88 -19.08 12.51
N ALA A 130 5.93 -19.01 13.84
CA ALA A 130 6.20 -17.76 14.55
C ALA A 130 7.61 -17.24 14.22
N GLU A 131 8.56 -18.16 14.08
CA GLU A 131 9.95 -17.91 13.70
C GLU A 131 10.02 -17.26 12.32
N TYR A 132 9.29 -17.79 11.33
CA TYR A 132 9.24 -17.21 9.99
C TYR A 132 8.63 -15.81 9.99
N ARG A 133 7.49 -15.62 10.66
CA ARG A 133 6.85 -14.30 10.74
C ARG A 133 7.78 -13.27 11.37
N ARG A 134 8.41 -13.61 12.49
CA ARG A 134 9.39 -12.74 13.15
C ARG A 134 10.60 -12.44 12.27
N ALA A 135 11.15 -13.45 11.60
CA ALA A 135 12.28 -13.29 10.69
C ALA A 135 11.93 -12.41 9.47
N LEU A 136 10.70 -12.49 8.95
CA LEU A 136 10.22 -11.60 7.90
C LEU A 136 10.18 -10.15 8.37
N VAL A 137 9.63 -9.86 9.56
CA VAL A 137 9.65 -8.50 10.12
C VAL A 137 11.08 -7.98 10.26
N GLN A 138 12.00 -8.81 10.75
CA GLN A 138 13.41 -8.42 10.88
C GLN A 138 14.06 -8.11 9.52
N ARG A 139 13.82 -8.93 8.49
CA ARG A 139 14.32 -8.65 7.14
C ARG A 139 13.77 -7.34 6.57
N VAL A 140 12.51 -7.01 6.84
CA VAL A 140 11.91 -5.72 6.44
C VAL A 140 12.63 -4.57 7.15
N LEU A 141 12.84 -4.68 8.47
CA LEU A 141 13.58 -3.67 9.24
C LEU A 141 15.01 -3.48 8.70
N ASP A 142 15.74 -4.57 8.48
CA ASP A 142 17.13 -4.55 8.03
C ASP A 142 17.27 -3.99 6.61
N ALA A 143 16.32 -4.29 5.72
CA ALA A 143 16.34 -3.81 4.34
C ALA A 143 15.98 -2.32 4.21
N GLY A 144 15.16 -1.79 5.12
CA GLY A 144 14.71 -0.40 5.07
C GLY A 144 13.84 -0.05 3.86
N ASP A 145 13.30 -1.04 3.14
CA ASP A 145 12.50 -0.83 1.94
C ASP A 145 11.14 -0.19 2.30
N PRO A 146 10.87 1.06 1.87
CA PRO A 146 9.61 1.74 2.17
C PRO A 146 8.37 0.97 1.67
N GLN A 147 8.48 0.25 0.55
CA GLN A 147 7.37 -0.56 0.02
C GLN A 147 7.07 -1.76 0.95
N ALA A 148 8.11 -2.39 1.50
CA ALA A 148 7.96 -3.51 2.41
C ALA A 148 7.39 -3.08 3.77
N TYR A 149 7.79 -1.90 4.27
CA TYR A 149 7.20 -1.31 5.48
C TYR A 149 5.69 -1.10 5.32
N LEU A 150 5.27 -0.50 4.21
CA LEU A 150 3.85 -0.29 3.92
C LEU A 150 3.11 -1.61 3.77
N ALA A 151 3.65 -2.54 3.00
CA ALA A 151 3.03 -3.85 2.75
C ALA A 151 2.85 -4.68 4.03
N LEU A 152 3.74 -4.52 5.01
CA LEU A 152 3.70 -5.21 6.29
C LEU A 152 2.74 -4.57 7.30
N SER A 153 2.38 -3.30 7.13
CA SER A 153 1.75 -2.49 8.20
C SER A 153 0.48 -3.12 8.78
N GLY A 154 -0.38 -3.66 7.91
CA GLY A 154 -1.63 -4.29 8.32
C GLY A 154 -1.42 -5.56 9.15
N ALA A 155 -0.35 -6.32 8.90
CA ALA A 155 -0.01 -7.50 9.70
C ALA A 155 0.37 -7.13 11.14
N LEU A 156 1.04 -5.98 11.32
CA LEU A 156 1.55 -5.51 12.60
C LEU A 156 0.59 -4.56 13.32
N GLY A 157 -0.58 -4.32 12.76
CA GLY A 157 -1.66 -3.58 13.38
C GLY A 157 -2.34 -4.33 14.52
N ALA A 158 -3.64 -4.07 14.70
CA ALA A 158 -4.45 -4.74 15.72
C ALA A 158 -4.50 -6.27 15.54
N ALA A 159 -4.33 -6.78 14.31
CA ALA A 159 -4.30 -8.22 14.01
C ALA A 159 -3.15 -8.96 14.70
N ALA A 160 -2.05 -8.29 15.02
CA ALA A 160 -0.90 -8.84 15.74
C ALA A 160 -1.09 -8.87 17.26
N SER A 161 -2.22 -8.40 17.79
CA SER A 161 -2.42 -8.28 19.24
C SER A 161 -2.40 -9.65 19.92
N GLY A 162 -1.50 -9.82 20.89
CA GLY A 162 -1.32 -11.08 21.61
C GLY A 162 -0.54 -12.17 20.85
N ASP A 163 0.04 -11.86 19.70
CA ASP A 163 0.95 -12.79 19.02
C ASP A 163 2.38 -12.66 19.59
N ASP A 164 2.83 -13.70 20.29
CA ASP A 164 4.15 -13.75 20.93
C ASP A 164 5.31 -13.56 19.93
N ALA A 165 5.09 -13.84 18.63
CA ALA A 165 6.09 -13.62 17.59
C ALA A 165 6.57 -12.15 17.53
N TYR A 166 5.72 -11.21 17.97
CA TYR A 166 5.93 -9.77 17.85
C TYR A 166 6.07 -9.05 19.20
N GLY A 167 6.19 -9.77 20.32
CA GLY A 167 6.06 -9.20 21.67
C GLY A 167 6.99 -8.03 22.02
N ASP A 168 8.15 -7.93 21.37
CA ASP A 168 9.11 -6.83 21.52
C ASP A 168 9.10 -5.84 20.36
N LEU A 169 8.31 -6.07 19.31
CA LEU A 169 8.25 -5.24 18.11
C LEU A 169 7.21 -4.12 18.25
N VAL A 170 7.22 -3.17 17.32
CA VAL A 170 6.11 -2.21 17.16
C VAL A 170 4.96 -2.95 16.49
N ALA A 171 4.07 -3.54 17.29
CA ALA A 171 2.97 -4.36 16.78
C ALA A 171 1.75 -4.38 17.73
N GLY A 172 0.63 -4.89 17.25
CA GLY A 172 -0.51 -5.31 18.08
C GLY A 172 -1.51 -4.21 18.43
N THR A 173 -1.39 -3.03 17.80
CA THR A 173 -2.32 -1.90 17.98
C THR A 173 -2.56 -1.18 16.66
N SER A 174 -3.67 -0.46 16.52
CA SER A 174 -3.91 0.40 15.34
C SER A 174 -2.86 1.51 15.20
N PHE A 175 -2.27 1.97 16.31
CA PHE A 175 -1.16 2.93 16.27
C PHE A 175 0.13 2.31 15.72
N ALA A 176 0.37 1.01 15.96
CA ALA A 176 1.51 0.32 15.36
C ALA A 176 1.38 0.28 13.83
N GLU A 177 0.21 -0.06 13.30
CA GLU A 177 -0.05 -0.03 11.86
C GLU A 177 0.23 1.34 11.25
N LEU A 178 -0.33 2.41 11.85
CA LEU A 178 -0.06 3.78 11.42
C LEU A 178 1.43 4.13 11.52
N ALA A 179 2.12 3.71 12.58
CA ALA A 179 3.55 3.96 12.74
C ALA A 179 4.38 3.30 11.63
N TRP A 180 4.04 2.08 11.18
CA TRP A 180 4.69 1.43 10.04
C TRP A 180 4.48 2.19 8.73
N GLN A 181 3.25 2.69 8.48
CA GLN A 181 2.95 3.48 7.29
C GLN A 181 3.68 4.84 7.30
N LEU A 182 3.72 5.51 8.45
CA LEU A 182 4.44 6.77 8.62
C LEU A 182 5.96 6.58 8.53
N ALA A 183 6.49 5.47 9.04
CA ALA A 183 7.89 5.11 8.85
C ALA A 183 8.21 4.86 7.36
N ALA A 184 7.32 4.21 6.60
CA ALA A 184 7.48 4.07 5.15
C ALA A 184 7.60 5.43 4.45
N CYS A 185 6.75 6.41 4.81
CA CYS A 185 6.86 7.78 4.31
C CYS A 185 8.22 8.42 4.63
N LYS A 186 8.72 8.27 5.88
CA LYS A 186 10.04 8.78 6.27
C LYS A 186 11.20 8.10 5.54
N LEU A 187 11.00 6.87 5.06
CA LEU A 187 11.96 6.08 4.28
C LEU A 187 11.87 6.35 2.77
N GLY A 188 11.03 7.29 2.33
CA GLY A 188 10.97 7.72 0.93
C GLY A 188 9.77 7.19 0.13
N LEU A 189 8.79 6.56 0.78
CA LEU A 189 7.50 6.27 0.14
C LEU A 189 6.82 7.57 -0.30
N ALA A 190 6.22 7.57 -1.49
CA ALA A 190 5.36 8.66 -1.93
C ALA A 190 4.11 8.75 -1.04
N CYS A 191 4.03 9.82 -0.26
CA CYS A 191 2.97 10.04 0.71
C CYS A 191 2.26 11.39 0.54
N GLY A 192 2.44 12.05 -0.62
CA GLY A 192 1.78 13.31 -0.92
C GLY A 192 0.25 13.19 -1.09
N PRO A 193 -0.46 14.33 -1.24
CA PRO A 193 -1.92 14.38 -1.32
C PRO A 193 -2.52 13.54 -2.47
N ASP A 194 -1.83 13.46 -3.59
CA ASP A 194 -2.26 12.66 -4.75
C ASP A 194 -1.57 11.29 -4.85
N SER A 195 -0.81 10.89 -3.84
CA SER A 195 -0.15 9.58 -3.82
C SER A 195 -1.16 8.43 -3.95
N VAL A 196 -0.69 7.28 -4.42
CA VAL A 196 -1.47 6.04 -4.44
C VAL A 196 -1.99 5.70 -3.05
N LEU A 197 -1.16 5.87 -2.00
CA LEU A 197 -1.54 5.62 -0.62
C LEU A 197 -2.72 6.50 -0.17
N MET A 198 -2.60 7.82 -0.35
CA MET A 198 -3.66 8.77 0.03
C MET A 198 -4.95 8.53 -0.77
N THR A 199 -4.81 8.25 -2.07
CA THR A 199 -5.96 7.97 -2.93
C THR A 199 -6.68 6.68 -2.51
N ARG A 200 -5.96 5.60 -2.17
CA ARG A 200 -6.57 4.36 -1.67
C ARG A 200 -7.31 4.55 -0.34
N TYR A 201 -6.73 5.29 0.60
CA TYR A 201 -7.38 5.61 1.89
C TYR A 201 -8.74 6.29 1.71
N CYS A 202 -8.81 7.25 0.78
CA CYS A 202 -10.03 8.00 0.53
C CYS A 202 -11.02 7.22 -0.37
N ALA A 203 -10.58 6.73 -1.53
CA ALA A 203 -11.46 6.07 -2.50
C ALA A 203 -12.04 4.73 -2.03
N ASN A 204 -11.25 3.96 -1.26
CA ASN A 204 -11.64 2.62 -0.79
C ASN A 204 -11.98 2.59 0.71
N GLY A 205 -11.23 3.33 1.53
CA GLY A 205 -11.46 3.38 2.99
C GLY A 205 -12.50 4.41 3.42
N GLY A 206 -12.84 5.36 2.55
CA GLY A 206 -13.75 6.46 2.87
C GLY A 206 -13.19 7.49 3.85
N ILE A 207 -11.89 7.40 4.18
CA ILE A 207 -11.20 8.31 5.08
C ILE A 207 -10.42 9.30 4.23
N CYS A 208 -11.03 10.46 4.00
CA CYS A 208 -10.50 11.49 3.10
C CYS A 208 -9.96 12.67 3.90
N SER A 209 -8.83 13.23 3.46
CA SER A 209 -8.38 14.52 3.99
C SER A 209 -9.39 15.63 3.64
N ARG A 210 -9.51 16.59 4.56
CA ARG A 210 -10.28 17.83 4.35
C ARG A 210 -9.46 18.91 3.66
N ASP A 211 -8.14 18.79 3.68
CA ASP A 211 -7.22 19.70 3.01
C ASP A 211 -6.61 19.00 1.79
N PRO A 212 -6.87 19.47 0.56
CA PRO A 212 -6.40 18.82 -0.66
C PRO A 212 -4.87 18.86 -0.83
N ASN A 213 -4.15 19.66 -0.04
CA ASN A 213 -2.68 19.72 -0.08
C ASN A 213 -2.01 18.90 1.02
N GLN A 214 -2.80 18.26 1.89
CA GLN A 214 -2.28 17.54 3.04
C GLN A 214 -1.65 16.21 2.62
N ASP A 215 -0.42 15.98 3.07
CA ASP A 215 0.23 14.69 2.92
C ASP A 215 -0.28 13.65 3.93
N PHE A 216 0.04 12.38 3.71
CA PHE A 216 -0.41 11.28 4.54
C PHE A 216 0.01 11.42 6.01
N PRO A 217 1.27 11.79 6.34
CA PRO A 217 1.65 12.03 7.72
C PRO A 217 0.81 13.09 8.44
N ALA A 218 0.63 14.27 7.85
CA ALA A 218 -0.18 15.31 8.47
C ALA A 218 -1.65 14.87 8.62
N PHE A 219 -2.18 14.19 7.59
CA PHE A 219 -3.55 13.67 7.61
C PHE A 219 -3.79 12.66 8.72
N VAL A 220 -2.89 11.67 8.90
CA VAL A 220 -3.02 10.67 9.97
C VAL A 220 -3.04 11.36 11.34
N MET A 221 -2.15 12.32 11.56
CA MET A 221 -2.04 13.03 12.84
C MET A 221 -3.29 13.87 13.14
N ASP A 222 -3.91 14.46 12.11
CA ASP A 222 -5.12 15.28 12.28
C ASP A 222 -6.41 14.44 12.39
N ALA A 223 -6.51 13.35 11.63
CA ALA A 223 -7.76 12.61 11.46
C ALA A 223 -7.91 11.38 12.38
N ALA A 224 -6.80 10.72 12.71
CA ALA A 224 -6.83 9.39 13.35
C ALA A 224 -6.26 9.36 14.77
N VAL A 225 -5.57 10.42 15.20
CA VAL A 225 -4.72 10.38 16.40
C VAL A 225 -5.19 11.42 17.44
N PRO A 226 -5.73 10.99 18.60
CA PRO A 226 -5.94 11.89 19.73
C PRO A 226 -4.62 12.53 20.15
N ARG A 227 -4.63 13.75 20.70
CA ARG A 227 -3.39 14.44 21.12
C ARG A 227 -2.44 13.59 22.00
N GLN A 228 -2.98 12.68 22.81
CA GLN A 228 -2.20 11.77 23.66
C GLN A 228 -1.58 10.59 22.88
N GLY A 229 -2.14 10.22 21.72
CA GLY A 229 -1.61 9.18 20.83
C GLY A 229 -0.50 9.68 19.90
N ALA A 230 -0.38 10.99 19.70
CA ALA A 230 0.62 11.59 18.81
C ALA A 230 2.05 11.26 19.24
N ASP A 231 2.38 11.52 20.51
CA ASP A 231 3.69 11.21 21.08
C ASP A 231 4.01 9.71 21.03
N THR A 232 2.98 8.87 21.19
CA THR A 232 3.11 7.41 21.13
C THR A 232 3.49 6.96 19.72
N ILE A 233 2.79 7.46 18.70
CA ILE A 233 3.09 7.17 17.29
C ILE A 233 4.47 7.70 16.92
N ASP A 234 4.83 8.92 17.30
CA ASP A 234 6.15 9.47 17.01
C ASP A 234 7.28 8.62 17.62
N THR A 235 7.08 8.13 18.86
CA THR A 235 8.02 7.22 19.50
C THR A 235 8.16 5.91 18.72
N MET A 236 7.04 5.32 18.28
CA MET A 236 7.03 4.10 17.46
C MET A 236 7.71 4.31 16.11
N VAL A 237 7.39 5.37 15.39
CA VAL A 237 7.99 5.73 14.09
C VAL A 237 9.50 5.92 14.23
N ASN A 238 9.94 6.66 15.26
CA ASN A 238 11.36 6.88 15.49
C ASN A 238 12.09 5.56 15.80
N ARG A 239 11.48 4.68 16.60
CA ARG A 239 12.03 3.35 16.87
C ARG A 239 12.19 2.53 15.59
N LEU A 240 11.19 2.55 14.71
CA LEU A 240 11.21 1.84 13.43
C LEU A 240 12.33 2.34 12.51
N VAL A 241 12.42 3.66 12.31
CA VAL A 241 13.45 4.28 11.45
C VAL A 241 14.87 4.13 12.02
N GLN A 242 15.02 4.18 13.35
CA GLN A 242 16.32 3.95 14.00
C GLN A 242 16.77 2.49 13.88
N SER A 243 15.86 1.54 13.99
CA SER A 243 16.17 0.11 13.88
C SER A 243 16.72 -0.21 12.48
N THR A 244 16.17 0.41 11.43
CA THR A 244 16.70 0.32 10.05
C THR A 244 18.16 0.74 9.96
N ARG A 245 18.49 1.94 10.49
CA ARG A 245 19.84 2.50 10.42
C ARG A 245 20.88 1.64 11.18
N GLN A 246 20.44 0.91 12.20
CA GLN A 246 21.31 -0.03 12.92
C GLN A 246 21.57 -1.32 12.13
N GLY A 247 20.65 -1.71 11.25
CA GLY A 247 20.84 -2.80 10.28
C GLY A 247 21.86 -2.44 9.21
N GLU A 248 21.82 -1.22 8.68
CA GLU A 248 22.77 -0.72 7.67
C GLU A 248 24.22 -0.61 8.16
N ALA A 249 24.43 -0.50 9.48
CA ALA A 249 25.76 -0.34 10.10
C ALA A 249 26.47 -1.69 10.42
N ARG A 250 25.83 -2.83 10.11
CA ARG A 250 26.35 -4.19 10.36
C ARG A 250 26.77 -4.86 9.06
#